data_AF-A0A7C2NB43-F1
#
_entry.id   AF-A0A7C2NB43-F1
#
_cell.length_a   1.000
_cell.length_b   1.000
_cell.length_c   1.000
_cell.angle_alpha   90.00
_cell.angle_beta   90.00
_cell.angle_gamma   90.00
#
_symmetry.space_group_name_H-M   'P 1'
#
loop_
_entity.id
_entity.type
_entity.pdbx_description
1 polymer ?
#
loop_
_entity_poly.entity_id
_entity_poly.type
_entity_poly.pdbx_seq_one_letter_code
_entity_poly.pdbx_strand_id
1 'polypeptide(L)'
;MRESTTPMIEALPLAGKGRLRVGEQALAVALFAMAIIAWFHPQELALSVRASLATVALLYLVAAVALARTTQPMLALVREFLPVPVVPFIFLHLGLLIPLVHPAHYDRQLEALDRLILGAEAQAALYSLPIPAWLADVLTLAYSTFFFLPIVLLVALVRAGDPYLPRVTSTVVLTFLVSYAGYFLVPAYGPRAGVAKERYASLPAGVVGAPIRELLDHWEKTKTDAFPSGHTMVTLAVLYCARRRTPRLYTAL
;
A
#
# COMPACT_ATOMS: atom_id res chain seq x y z
N MET A 1 23.81 -0.83 -39.13
CA MET A 1 22.49 -0.21 -38.88
C MET A 1 22.33 -0.13 -37.37
N ARG A 2 22.56 1.05 -36.75
CA ARG A 2 22.46 1.23 -35.30
C ARG A 2 21.00 1.48 -34.96
N GLU A 3 20.38 0.57 -34.21
CA GLU A 3 19.04 0.76 -33.68
C GLU A 3 19.05 1.88 -32.63
N SER A 4 18.24 2.90 -32.91
CA SER A 4 17.94 4.03 -32.05
C SER A 4 17.08 3.56 -30.88
N THR A 5 17.69 3.41 -29.70
CA THR A 5 16.96 3.27 -28.44
C THR A 5 16.44 4.65 -28.00
N THR A 6 15.30 5.06 -28.56
CA THR A 6 14.59 6.26 -28.13
C THR A 6 14.06 6.02 -26.70
N PRO A 7 14.46 6.80 -25.68
CA PRO A 7 13.88 6.66 -24.35
C PRO A 7 12.45 7.23 -24.38
N MET A 8 11.42 6.37 -24.48
CA MET A 8 10.01 6.76 -24.38
C MET A 8 9.57 7.14 -22.94
N ILE A 9 10.45 7.77 -22.16
CA ILE A 9 10.08 8.50 -20.97
C ILE A 9 10.96 9.74 -20.96
N GLU A 10 10.44 10.83 -21.54
CA GLU A 10 11.03 12.14 -21.34
C GLU A 10 11.23 12.35 -19.82
N ALA A 11 12.47 12.69 -19.47
CA ALA A 11 12.77 13.21 -18.16
C ALA A 11 11.99 14.52 -18.01
N LEU A 12 10.82 14.45 -17.35
CA LEU A 12 10.12 15.64 -16.90
C LEU A 12 11.14 16.49 -16.11
N PRO A 13 11.17 17.82 -16.32
CA PRO A 13 12.15 18.68 -15.71
C PRO A 13 12.20 18.40 -14.21
N LEU A 14 13.41 18.23 -13.67
CA LEU A 14 13.67 18.14 -12.23
C LEU A 14 12.77 19.17 -11.54
N ALA A 15 11.85 18.66 -10.70
CA ALA A 15 10.76 19.44 -10.13
C ALA A 15 11.26 20.82 -9.69
N GLY A 16 10.70 21.87 -10.30
CA GLY A 16 11.11 23.25 -10.06
C GLY A 16 11.22 23.50 -8.56
N LYS A 17 12.38 24.03 -8.14
CA LYS A 17 12.69 24.39 -6.75
C LYS A 17 11.47 25.07 -6.13
N GLY A 18 10.89 24.48 -5.08
CA GLY A 18 9.75 25.03 -4.35
C GLY A 18 8.36 24.44 -4.62
N ARG A 19 8.18 23.48 -5.56
CA ARG A 19 6.87 22.83 -5.78
C ARG A 19 6.75 21.46 -5.10
N LEU A 20 5.56 21.18 -4.57
CA LEU A 20 5.18 19.84 -4.10
C LEU A 20 5.10 18.88 -5.28
N ARG A 21 5.62 17.67 -5.09
CA ARG A 21 5.53 16.57 -6.06
C ARG A 21 4.13 15.98 -6.05
N VAL A 22 3.78 15.25 -7.11
CA VAL A 22 2.45 14.62 -7.24
C VAL A 22 2.18 13.67 -6.06
N GLY A 23 3.15 12.85 -5.65
CA GLY A 23 2.99 11.97 -4.49
C GLY A 23 2.76 12.73 -3.18
N GLU A 24 3.40 13.88 -3.00
CA GLU A 24 3.24 14.71 -1.80
C GLU A 24 1.88 15.40 -1.77
N GLN A 25 1.43 15.91 -2.92
CA GLN A 25 0.09 16.46 -3.06
C GLN A 25 -0.97 15.40 -2.78
N ALA A 26 -0.80 14.19 -3.31
CA ALA A 26 -1.74 13.09 -3.10
C ALA A 26 -1.82 12.66 -1.62
N LEU A 27 -0.67 12.57 -0.93
CA LEU A 27 -0.64 12.29 0.51
C LEU A 27 -1.31 13.39 1.32
N ALA A 28 -1.06 14.66 1.00
CA ALA A 28 -1.71 15.78 1.66
C ALA A 28 -3.24 15.69 1.47
N VAL A 29 -3.70 15.52 0.23
CA VAL A 29 -5.14 15.37 -0.08
C VAL A 29 -5.76 14.21 0.69
N ALA A 30 -5.10 13.04 0.72
CA ALA A 30 -5.60 11.88 1.47
C ALA A 30 -5.71 12.17 2.97
N LEU A 31 -4.67 12.74 3.59
CA LEU A 31 -4.68 13.09 5.02
C LEU A 31 -5.75 14.12 5.36
N PHE A 32 -5.91 15.16 4.54
CA PHE A 32 -6.97 16.16 4.73
C PHE A 32 -8.36 15.56 4.56
N ALA A 33 -8.58 14.70 3.55
CA ALA A 33 -9.84 14.00 3.37
C ALA A 33 -10.18 13.13 4.59
N MET A 34 -9.20 12.38 5.12
CA MET A 34 -9.38 11.58 6.34
C MET A 34 -9.71 12.45 7.56
N ALA A 35 -9.01 13.57 7.74
CA ALA A 35 -9.28 14.51 8.84
C ALA A 35 -10.69 15.11 8.72
N ILE A 36 -11.12 15.46 7.51
CA ILE A 36 -12.47 15.96 7.24
C ILE A 36 -13.52 14.90 7.58
N ILE A 37 -13.40 13.68 7.03
CA ILE A 37 -14.30 12.57 7.33
C ILE A 37 -14.38 12.37 8.84
N ALA A 38 -13.24 12.35 9.53
CA ALA A 38 -13.21 12.14 10.97
C ALA A 38 -13.92 13.27 11.74
N TRP A 39 -13.71 14.53 11.34
CA TRP A 39 -14.30 15.69 12.01
C TRP A 39 -15.83 15.74 11.88
N PHE A 40 -16.37 15.27 10.76
CA PHE A 40 -17.82 15.19 10.51
C PHE A 40 -18.51 14.01 11.22
N HIS A 41 -17.77 13.10 11.84
CA HIS A 41 -18.32 11.96 12.60
C HIS A 41 -17.92 12.01 14.09
N PRO A 42 -18.31 13.05 14.84
CA PRO A 42 -17.87 13.26 16.22
C PRO A 42 -18.42 12.24 17.21
N GLN A 43 -19.52 11.56 16.87
CA GLN A 43 -20.17 10.55 17.71
C GLN A 43 -19.50 9.17 17.58
N GLU A 44 -18.95 8.87 16.40
CA GLU A 44 -18.30 7.58 16.11
C GLU A 44 -16.81 7.58 16.47
N LEU A 45 -16.16 8.75 16.42
CA LEU A 45 -14.72 8.88 16.61
C LEU A 45 -14.36 9.75 17.81
N ALA A 46 -13.53 9.18 18.69
CA ALA A 46 -12.95 9.88 19.82
C ALA A 46 -12.22 11.17 19.38
N LEU A 47 -12.25 12.20 20.24
CA LEU A 47 -11.57 13.48 19.98
C LEU A 47 -10.07 13.28 19.70
N SER A 48 -9.43 12.31 20.38
CA SER A 48 -8.02 11.98 20.18
C SER A 48 -7.70 11.54 18.75
N VAL A 49 -8.57 10.74 18.13
CA VAL A 49 -8.41 10.27 16.74
C VAL A 49 -8.65 11.42 15.76
N ARG A 50 -9.68 12.24 15.99
CA ARG A 50 -9.96 13.40 15.13
C ARG A 50 -8.83 14.42 15.18
N ALA A 51 -8.34 14.72 16.39
CA ALA A 51 -7.22 15.63 16.61
C ALA A 51 -5.92 15.06 16.03
N SER A 52 -5.64 13.76 16.15
CA SER A 52 -4.43 13.16 15.58
C SER A 52 -4.42 13.25 14.05
N LEU A 53 -5.52 12.94 13.38
CA LEU A 53 -5.63 13.06 11.91
C LEU A 53 -5.45 14.50 11.44
N ALA A 54 -6.11 15.47 12.10
CA ALA A 54 -5.96 16.89 11.76
C ALA A 54 -4.52 17.40 12.00
N THR A 55 -3.92 17.00 13.13
CA THR A 55 -2.55 17.37 13.48
C THR A 55 -1.55 16.79 12.48
N VAL A 56 -1.66 15.51 12.14
CA VAL A 56 -0.76 14.86 11.18
C VAL A 56 -0.94 15.44 9.77
N ALA A 57 -2.17 15.74 9.34
CA ALA A 57 -2.42 16.41 8.06
C ALA A 57 -1.70 17.78 7.98
N LEU A 58 -1.82 18.59 9.04
CA LEU A 58 -1.17 19.90 9.13
C LEU A 58 0.36 19.76 9.18
N LEU A 59 0.89 18.92 10.06
CA LEU A 59 2.33 18.69 10.21
C LEU A 59 2.94 18.16 8.91
N TYR A 60 2.26 17.24 8.23
CA TYR A 60 2.69 16.73 6.94
C TYR A 60 2.75 17.85 5.89
N LEU A 61 1.72 18.69 5.78
CA LEU A 61 1.70 19.79 4.82
C LEU A 61 2.83 20.79 5.09
N VAL A 62 3.02 21.17 6.36
CA VAL A 62 4.10 22.09 6.77
C VAL A 62 5.46 21.49 6.43
N ALA A 63 5.69 20.21 6.78
CA ALA A 63 6.93 19.51 6.47
C ALA A 63 7.17 19.40 4.97
N ALA A 64 6.16 19.01 4.19
CA ALA A 64 6.26 18.87 2.74
C ALA A 64 6.60 20.20 2.07
N VAL A 65 5.95 21.31 2.48
CA VAL A 65 6.23 22.66 1.95
C VAL A 65 7.63 23.14 2.35
N ALA A 66 8.04 22.94 3.61
CA ALA A 66 9.36 23.31 4.09
C ALA A 66 10.47 22.54 3.34
N LEU A 67 10.31 21.22 3.20
CA LEU A 67 11.24 20.36 2.47
C LEU A 67 11.21 20.61 0.96
N ALA A 68 10.11 21.11 0.40
CA ALA A 68 10.05 21.49 -1.02
C ALA A 68 10.93 22.69 -1.38
N ARG A 69 11.22 23.55 -0.40
CA ARG A 69 12.02 24.77 -0.56
C ARG A 69 13.49 24.58 -0.16
N THR A 70 13.85 23.45 0.44
CA THR A 70 15.21 23.23 0.92
C THR A 70 16.20 23.03 -0.21
N THR A 71 17.42 23.56 -0.04
CA THR A 71 18.59 23.28 -0.87
C THR A 71 19.60 22.38 -0.17
N GLN A 72 19.37 22.06 1.11
CA GLN A 72 20.28 21.25 1.92
C GLN A 72 20.14 19.76 1.56
N PRO A 73 21.24 19.05 1.26
CA PRO A 73 21.19 17.67 0.78
C PRO A 73 20.58 16.71 1.81
N MET A 74 20.85 16.91 3.10
CA MET A 74 20.28 16.07 4.16
C MET A 74 18.76 16.23 4.25
N LEU A 75 18.24 17.45 4.13
CA LEU A 75 16.80 17.69 4.14
C LEU A 75 16.14 17.18 2.84
N ALA A 76 16.84 17.26 1.70
CA ALA A 76 16.38 16.63 0.47
C ALA A 76 16.28 15.11 0.62
N LEU A 77 17.20 14.47 1.35
CA LEU A 77 17.11 13.05 1.69
C LEU A 77 15.92 12.76 2.60
N VAL A 78 15.71 13.54 3.66
CA VAL A 78 14.55 13.40 4.56
C VAL A 78 13.23 13.49 3.79
N ARG A 79 13.15 14.36 2.78
CA ARG A 79 11.99 14.49 1.89
C ARG A 79 11.63 13.18 1.18
N GLU A 80 12.63 12.41 0.73
CA GLU A 80 12.40 11.12 0.06
C GLU A 80 11.86 10.04 1.00
N PHE A 81 12.24 10.11 2.29
CA PHE A 81 11.77 9.18 3.31
C PHE A 81 10.47 9.62 4.00
N LEU A 82 10.01 10.85 3.77
CA LEU A 82 8.79 11.38 4.38
C LEU A 82 7.55 10.49 4.19
N PRO A 83 7.32 9.83 3.02
CA PRO A 83 6.19 8.92 2.87
C PRO A 83 6.24 7.65 3.73
N VAL A 84 7.43 7.21 4.16
CA VAL A 84 7.65 5.93 4.86
C VAL A 84 6.81 5.81 6.14
N PRO A 85 6.78 6.79 7.06
CA PRO A 85 5.87 6.75 8.21
C PRO A 85 4.42 7.13 7.88
N VAL A 86 4.20 7.94 6.84
CA VAL A 86 2.87 8.50 6.53
C VAL A 86 1.96 7.47 5.89
N VAL A 87 2.47 6.64 4.98
CA VAL A 87 1.68 5.61 4.28
C VAL A 87 1.10 4.56 5.25
N PRO A 88 1.87 3.99 6.21
CA PRO A 88 1.32 3.12 7.25
C PRO A 88 0.37 3.85 8.19
N PHE A 89 0.64 5.11 8.54
CA PHE A 89 -0.27 5.90 9.36
C PHE A 89 -1.65 6.03 8.71
N ILE A 90 -1.70 6.34 7.40
CA ILE A 90 -2.95 6.36 6.64
C ILE A 90 -3.64 5.00 6.73
N PHE A 91 -2.93 3.93 6.37
CA PHE A 91 -3.46 2.57 6.33
C PHE A 91 -4.08 2.13 7.67
N LEU A 92 -3.41 2.38 8.80
CA LEU A 92 -3.86 1.98 10.13
C LEU A 92 -5.14 2.69 10.60
N HIS A 93 -5.52 3.81 9.96
CA HIS A 93 -6.74 4.54 10.28
C HIS A 93 -7.88 4.25 9.29
N LEU A 94 -7.60 3.58 8.16
CA LEU A 94 -8.64 3.28 7.16
C LEU A 94 -9.78 2.45 7.75
N GLY A 95 -9.48 1.50 8.64
CA GLY A 95 -10.49 0.65 9.28
C GLY A 95 -11.54 1.42 10.08
N LEU A 96 -11.20 2.60 10.60
CA LEU A 96 -12.13 3.47 11.31
C LEU A 96 -12.97 4.34 10.34
N LEU A 97 -12.43 4.64 9.16
CA LEU A 97 -13.02 5.61 8.24
C LEU A 97 -13.84 4.97 7.12
N ILE A 98 -13.45 3.78 6.64
CA ILE A 98 -14.16 3.07 5.57
C ILE A 98 -15.63 2.85 5.94
N PRO A 99 -16.00 2.32 7.12
CA PRO A 99 -17.41 2.08 7.46
C PRO A 99 -18.25 3.35 7.56
N LEU A 100 -17.63 4.51 7.88
CA LEU A 100 -18.30 5.80 7.97
C LEU A 100 -18.67 6.37 6.58
N VAL A 101 -17.86 6.06 5.58
CA VAL A 101 -18.07 6.52 4.20
C VAL A 101 -18.90 5.51 3.40
N HIS A 102 -18.62 4.22 3.59
CA HIS A 102 -19.25 3.12 2.86
C HIS A 102 -19.48 1.95 3.82
N PRO A 103 -20.69 1.84 4.41
CA PRO A 103 -20.99 0.81 5.41
C PRO A 103 -21.25 -0.58 4.81
N ALA A 104 -21.38 -0.70 3.47
CA ALA A 104 -21.64 -1.97 2.81
C ALA A 104 -20.36 -2.78 2.57
N HIS A 105 -20.51 -4.10 2.39
CA HIS A 105 -19.43 -5.03 2.08
C HIS A 105 -19.74 -5.81 0.80
N TYR A 106 -18.70 -6.11 0.03
CA TYR A 106 -18.82 -6.70 -1.31
C TYR A 106 -18.28 -8.13 -1.41
N ASP A 107 -18.04 -8.81 -0.29
CA ASP A 107 -17.47 -10.17 -0.27
C ASP A 107 -18.27 -11.16 -1.12
N ARG A 108 -19.61 -11.12 -1.08
CA ARG A 108 -20.47 -12.01 -1.90
C ARG A 108 -20.39 -11.69 -3.39
N GLN A 109 -20.31 -10.41 -3.74
CA GLN A 109 -20.20 -9.94 -5.12
C GLN A 109 -18.84 -10.34 -5.70
N LEU A 110 -17.78 -10.26 -4.89
CA LEU A 110 -16.44 -10.72 -5.26
C LEU A 110 -16.39 -12.25 -5.40
N GLU A 111 -16.99 -13.02 -4.48
CA GLU A 111 -17.09 -14.48 -4.61
C GLU A 111 -17.87 -14.89 -5.88
N ALA A 112 -18.95 -14.17 -6.19
CA ALA A 112 -19.72 -14.39 -7.42
C ALA A 112 -18.92 -14.04 -8.68
N LEU A 113 -18.09 -13.00 -8.62
CA LEU A 113 -17.19 -12.62 -9.70
C LEU A 113 -16.10 -13.69 -9.91
N ASP A 114 -15.49 -14.19 -8.83
CA ASP A 114 -14.55 -15.32 -8.88
C ASP A 114 -15.20 -16.53 -9.56
N ARG A 115 -16.45 -16.85 -9.18
CA ARG A 115 -17.23 -17.94 -9.78
C ARG A 115 -17.52 -17.72 -11.25
N LEU A 116 -17.80 -16.49 -11.66
CA LEU A 116 -18.05 -16.12 -13.05
C LEU A 116 -16.78 -16.28 -13.91
N ILE A 117 -15.62 -15.90 -13.37
CA ILE A 117 -14.34 -15.93 -14.09
C ILE A 117 -13.77 -17.35 -14.16
N LEU A 118 -13.75 -18.07 -13.04
CA LEU A 118 -13.12 -19.38 -12.92
C LEU A 118 -14.08 -20.54 -13.26
N GLY A 119 -15.39 -20.32 -13.14
CA GLY A 119 -16.37 -21.39 -13.09
C GLY A 119 -16.44 -22.05 -11.71
N ALA A 120 -17.57 -22.72 -11.45
CA ALA A 120 -17.86 -23.32 -10.14
C ALA A 120 -16.86 -24.40 -9.73
N GLU A 121 -16.45 -25.25 -10.67
CA GLU A 121 -15.58 -26.40 -10.39
C GLU A 121 -14.14 -25.95 -10.06
N ALA A 122 -13.57 -25.03 -10.86
CA ALA A 122 -12.22 -24.53 -10.63
C ALA A 122 -12.13 -23.69 -9.35
N GLN A 123 -13.15 -22.87 -9.05
CA GLN A 123 -13.21 -22.12 -7.80
C GLN A 123 -13.27 -23.07 -6.59
N ALA A 124 -14.15 -24.10 -6.64
CA ALA A 124 -14.25 -25.08 -5.57
C ALA A 124 -12.95 -25.86 -5.38
N ALA A 125 -12.30 -26.27 -6.48
CA ALA A 125 -11.00 -26.94 -6.44
C ALA A 125 -9.95 -26.05 -5.76
N LEU A 126 -9.82 -24.78 -6.18
CA LEU A 126 -8.84 -23.83 -5.64
C LEU A 126 -9.02 -23.62 -4.13
N TYR A 127 -10.26 -23.48 -3.65
CA TYR A 127 -10.54 -23.30 -2.23
C TYR A 127 -10.37 -24.59 -1.41
N SER A 128 -10.41 -25.76 -2.05
CA SER A 128 -10.23 -27.07 -1.41
C SER A 128 -8.78 -27.55 -1.37
N LEU A 129 -7.84 -26.84 -2.00
CA LEU A 129 -6.45 -27.28 -2.09
C LEU A 129 -5.81 -27.38 -0.68
N PRO A 130 -5.34 -28.57 -0.28
CA PRO A 130 -4.65 -28.71 0.99
C PRO A 130 -3.27 -28.04 0.91
N ILE A 131 -3.07 -27.01 1.73
CA ILE A 131 -1.77 -26.34 1.86
C ILE A 131 -1.02 -26.98 3.04
N PRO A 132 0.13 -27.64 2.85
CA PRO A 132 0.89 -28.15 3.97
C PRO A 132 1.50 -27.02 4.81
N ALA A 133 1.72 -27.26 6.11
CA ALA A 133 2.17 -26.22 7.06
C ALA A 133 3.48 -25.53 6.65
N TRP A 134 4.45 -26.27 6.10
CA TRP A 134 5.70 -25.68 5.60
C TRP A 134 5.48 -24.72 4.43
N LEU A 135 4.51 -25.02 3.54
CA LEU A 135 4.18 -24.15 2.42
C LEU A 135 3.46 -22.90 2.92
N ALA A 136 2.58 -23.04 3.92
CA ALA A 136 1.95 -21.90 4.59
C ALA A 136 2.99 -20.96 5.21
N ASP A 137 4.07 -21.49 5.79
CA ASP A 137 5.19 -20.69 6.30
C ASP A 137 5.94 -19.96 5.18
N VAL A 138 6.33 -20.67 4.12
CA VAL A 138 7.02 -20.09 2.96
C VAL A 138 6.18 -18.96 2.34
N LEU A 139 4.89 -19.20 2.11
CA LEU A 139 3.98 -18.21 1.54
C LEU A 139 3.80 -17.01 2.47
N THR A 140 3.73 -17.23 3.79
CA THR A 140 3.63 -16.14 4.77
C THR A 140 4.89 -15.29 4.79
N LEU A 141 6.07 -15.92 4.77
CA LEU A 141 7.34 -15.21 4.70
C LEU A 141 7.48 -14.42 3.41
N ALA A 142 7.16 -15.04 2.26
CA ALA A 142 7.15 -14.38 0.97
C ALA A 142 6.18 -13.18 0.96
N TYR A 143 4.96 -13.35 1.46
CA TYR A 143 3.99 -12.28 1.60
C TYR A 143 4.51 -11.13 2.48
N SER A 144 5.15 -11.46 3.60
CA SER A 144 5.66 -10.46 4.56
C SER A 144 6.83 -9.64 4.01
N THR A 145 7.53 -10.11 2.97
CA THR A 145 8.57 -9.29 2.32
C THR A 145 8.03 -7.97 1.77
N PHE A 146 6.73 -7.93 1.45
CA PHE A 146 6.01 -6.76 0.99
C PHE A 146 6.31 -5.49 1.81
N PHE A 147 6.32 -5.60 3.14
CA PHE A 147 6.52 -4.45 4.04
C PHE A 147 7.88 -3.77 3.85
N PHE A 148 8.86 -4.49 3.30
CA PHE A 148 10.22 -4.01 3.10
C PHE A 148 10.51 -3.61 1.65
N LEU A 149 9.81 -4.18 0.67
CA LEU A 149 10.08 -3.99 -0.76
C LEU A 149 10.16 -2.50 -1.18
N PRO A 150 9.20 -1.61 -0.84
CA PRO A 150 9.30 -0.19 -1.16
C PRO A 150 10.50 0.50 -0.54
N ILE A 151 10.86 0.13 0.70
CA ILE A 151 11.97 0.71 1.45
C ILE A 151 13.30 0.27 0.85
N VAL A 152 13.44 -1.01 0.51
CA VAL A 152 14.63 -1.56 -0.15
C VAL A 152 14.85 -0.88 -1.49
N LEU A 153 13.80 -0.71 -2.30
CA LEU A 153 13.88 0.03 -3.56
C LEU A 153 14.30 1.50 -3.34
N LEU A 154 13.67 2.19 -2.38
CA LEU A 154 13.97 3.57 -2.05
C LEU A 154 15.45 3.75 -1.69
N VAL A 155 15.94 2.92 -0.76
CA VAL A 155 17.32 2.95 -0.28
C VAL A 155 18.31 2.62 -1.41
N ALA A 156 17.99 1.65 -2.28
CA ALA A 156 18.83 1.31 -3.41
C ALA A 156 18.97 2.48 -4.41
N LEU A 157 17.87 3.19 -4.70
CA LEU A 157 17.87 4.35 -5.58
C LEU A 157 18.60 5.54 -4.98
N VAL A 158 18.45 5.78 -3.68
CA VAL A 158 19.22 6.80 -2.94
C VAL A 158 20.71 6.52 -3.04
N ARG A 159 21.15 5.29 -2.76
CA ARG A 159 22.55 4.90 -2.83
C ARG A 159 23.13 4.99 -4.24
N ALA A 160 22.31 4.73 -5.25
CA ALA A 160 22.70 4.85 -6.65
C ALA A 160 22.70 6.31 -7.15
N GLY A 161 22.21 7.28 -6.37
CA GLY A 161 22.04 8.66 -6.81
C GLY A 161 21.08 8.76 -8.01
N ASP A 162 20.05 7.92 -8.07
CA ASP A 162 19.19 7.78 -9.24
C ASP A 162 18.37 9.07 -9.50
N PRO A 163 18.47 9.71 -10.68
CA PRO A 163 17.78 10.97 -10.94
C PRO A 163 16.25 10.84 -11.03
N TYR A 164 15.71 9.63 -11.18
CA TYR A 164 14.26 9.36 -11.22
C TYR A 164 13.69 9.00 -9.85
N LEU A 165 14.51 8.98 -8.78
CA LEU A 165 14.09 8.72 -7.41
C LEU A 165 12.79 9.48 -7.03
N PRO A 166 12.66 10.80 -7.22
CA PRO A 166 11.42 11.53 -6.92
C PRO A 166 10.17 11.00 -7.62
N ARG A 167 10.33 10.55 -8.88
CA ARG A 167 9.26 10.03 -9.71
C ARG A 167 8.87 8.63 -9.27
N VAL A 168 9.85 7.76 -8.99
CA VAL A 168 9.61 6.41 -8.46
C VAL A 168 8.93 6.48 -7.11
N THR A 169 9.40 7.32 -6.19
CA THR A 169 8.77 7.54 -4.88
C THR A 169 7.30 7.99 -5.06
N SER A 170 7.04 8.95 -5.95
CA SER A 170 5.68 9.39 -6.24
C SER A 170 4.79 8.29 -6.82
N THR A 171 5.32 7.47 -7.74
CA THR A 171 4.57 6.34 -8.33
C THR A 171 4.20 5.31 -7.27
N VAL A 172 5.13 4.92 -6.39
CA VAL A 172 4.86 3.95 -5.33
C VAL A 172 3.82 4.50 -4.36
N VAL A 173 3.96 5.76 -3.92
CA VAL A 173 2.97 6.44 -3.07
C VAL A 173 1.59 6.49 -3.72
N LEU A 174 1.50 6.88 -4.99
CA LEU A 174 0.23 6.90 -5.72
C LEU A 174 -0.37 5.49 -5.81
N THR A 175 0.44 4.46 -5.99
CA THR A 175 -0.04 3.07 -6.04
C THR A 175 -0.67 2.65 -4.71
N PHE A 176 -0.06 3.00 -3.58
CA PHE A 176 -0.68 2.82 -2.26
C PHE A 176 -2.00 3.56 -2.15
N LEU A 177 -2.02 4.85 -2.50
CA LEU A 177 -3.23 5.67 -2.36
C LEU A 177 -4.38 5.24 -3.28
N VAL A 178 -4.08 4.76 -4.49
CA VAL A 178 -5.08 4.17 -5.38
C VAL A 178 -5.65 2.89 -4.77
N SER A 179 -4.81 2.04 -4.18
CA SER A 179 -5.29 0.87 -3.44
C SER A 179 -6.20 1.27 -2.28
N TYR A 180 -5.80 2.28 -1.50
CA TYR A 180 -6.56 2.75 -0.35
C TYR A 180 -7.89 3.37 -0.75
N ALA A 181 -7.93 4.14 -1.84
CA ALA A 181 -9.17 4.64 -2.41
C ALA A 181 -10.09 3.48 -2.84
N GLY A 182 -9.52 2.43 -3.42
CA GLY A 182 -10.24 1.21 -3.77
C GLY A 182 -10.97 0.56 -2.58
N TYR A 183 -10.38 0.60 -1.38
CA TYR A 183 -11.02 0.09 -0.15
C TYR A 183 -12.28 0.85 0.26
N PHE A 184 -12.40 2.14 -0.11
CA PHE A 184 -13.65 2.90 0.08
C PHE A 184 -14.69 2.57 -1.00
N LEU A 185 -14.25 2.20 -2.21
CA LEU A 185 -15.15 1.89 -3.32
C LEU A 185 -15.76 0.50 -3.19
N VAL A 186 -14.95 -0.49 -2.81
CA VAL A 186 -15.35 -1.89 -2.68
C VAL A 186 -14.81 -2.45 -1.36
N PRO A 187 -15.36 -2.03 -0.20
CA PRO A 187 -14.95 -2.60 1.08
C PRO A 187 -15.20 -4.11 1.11
N ALA A 188 -14.18 -4.88 1.45
CA ALA A 188 -14.27 -6.34 1.49
C ALA A 188 -13.35 -6.93 2.56
N TYR A 189 -13.84 -7.89 3.33
CA TYR A 189 -13.04 -8.57 4.35
C TYR A 189 -12.09 -9.62 3.75
N GLY A 190 -12.46 -10.14 2.59
CA GLY A 190 -11.78 -11.23 1.91
C GLY A 190 -12.22 -12.59 2.43
N PRO A 191 -11.69 -13.67 1.83
CA PRO A 191 -12.13 -15.04 2.10
C PRO A 191 -11.94 -15.48 3.56
N ARG A 192 -11.08 -14.80 4.33
CA ARG A 192 -10.84 -15.05 5.76
C ARG A 192 -12.09 -14.91 6.64
N ALA A 193 -13.05 -14.06 6.27
CA ALA A 193 -14.18 -13.72 7.13
C ALA A 193 -15.45 -14.53 6.82
N GLY A 194 -15.58 -15.07 5.60
CA GLY A 194 -16.72 -15.89 5.17
C GLY A 194 -16.27 -17.29 4.79
N VAL A 195 -15.77 -17.43 3.56
CA VAL A 195 -15.42 -18.72 2.93
C VAL A 195 -14.50 -19.60 3.79
N ALA A 196 -13.43 -19.05 4.37
CA ALA A 196 -12.45 -19.79 5.16
C ALA A 196 -12.90 -20.10 6.61
N LYS A 197 -14.00 -19.51 7.08
CA LYS A 197 -14.60 -19.86 8.39
C LYS A 197 -15.77 -20.82 8.25
N GLU A 198 -16.56 -20.66 7.19
CA GLU A 198 -17.81 -21.39 7.01
C GLU A 198 -17.67 -22.63 6.12
N ARG A 199 -16.75 -22.62 5.13
CA ARG A 199 -16.69 -23.66 4.08
C ARG A 199 -15.38 -24.43 4.00
N TYR A 200 -14.26 -23.87 4.47
CA TYR A 200 -12.93 -24.46 4.29
C TYR A 200 -12.08 -24.36 5.56
N ALA A 201 -11.00 -25.15 5.63
CA ALA A 201 -10.07 -25.12 6.75
C ALA A 201 -9.27 -23.81 6.77
N SER A 202 -9.08 -23.23 7.95
CA SER A 202 -8.11 -22.17 8.17
C SER A 202 -6.71 -22.61 7.74
N LEU A 203 -5.89 -21.68 7.24
CA LEU A 203 -4.49 -21.96 6.89
C LEU A 203 -3.81 -22.69 8.06
N PRO A 204 -3.12 -23.82 7.83
CA PRO A 204 -2.52 -24.58 8.92
C PRO A 204 -1.54 -23.70 9.71
N ALA A 205 -1.51 -23.92 11.02
CA ALA A 205 -0.52 -23.32 11.89
C ALA A 205 0.85 -23.87 11.50
N GLY A 206 1.62 -23.09 10.74
CA GLY A 206 3.03 -23.36 10.52
C GLY A 206 3.85 -22.78 11.67
N VAL A 207 5.12 -23.16 11.75
CA VAL A 207 5.98 -22.87 12.91
C VAL A 207 6.38 -21.40 12.93
N VAL A 208 6.73 -20.83 11.77
CA VAL A 208 7.22 -19.46 11.65
C VAL A 208 6.12 -18.50 11.18
N GLY A 209 5.26 -18.97 10.28
CA GLY A 209 4.21 -18.16 9.67
C GLY A 209 3.06 -17.88 10.62
N ALA A 210 2.69 -18.80 11.51
CA ALA A 210 1.61 -18.58 12.48
C ALA A 210 1.85 -17.35 13.38
N PRO A 211 2.98 -17.23 14.10
CA PRO A 211 3.22 -16.05 14.95
C PRO A 211 3.32 -14.74 14.15
N ILE A 212 3.83 -14.79 12.91
CA ILE A 212 3.84 -13.62 12.02
C ILE A 212 2.41 -13.21 11.66
N ARG A 213 1.55 -14.15 11.28
CA ARG A 213 0.14 -13.87 10.96
C ARG A 213 -0.62 -13.33 12.16
N GLU A 214 -0.41 -13.88 13.36
CA GLU A 214 -1.02 -13.39 14.59
C GLU A 214 -0.57 -11.96 14.92
N LEU A 215 0.74 -11.67 14.77
CA LEU A 215 1.26 -10.33 14.94
C LEU A 215 0.62 -9.38 13.93
N LEU A 216 0.63 -9.72 12.64
CA LEU A 216 0.02 -8.88 11.60
C LEU A 216 -1.47 -8.65 11.86
N ASP A 217 -2.23 -9.68 12.21
CA ASP A 217 -3.67 -9.58 12.49
C ASP A 217 -3.96 -8.69 13.71
N HIS A 218 -3.12 -8.75 14.74
CA HIS A 218 -3.21 -7.91 15.94
C HIS A 218 -2.95 -6.42 15.63
N TRP A 219 -1.96 -6.13 14.77
CA TRP A 219 -1.61 -4.75 14.41
C TRP A 219 -2.50 -4.17 13.31
N GLU A 220 -3.05 -5.01 12.45
CA GLU A 220 -3.97 -4.63 11.38
C GLU A 220 -5.32 -4.22 11.96
N LYS A 221 -5.56 -2.91 12.06
CA LYS A 221 -6.87 -2.36 12.47
C LYS A 221 -7.87 -2.27 11.32
N THR A 222 -7.40 -2.34 10.09
CA THR A 222 -8.23 -2.26 8.88
C THR A 222 -8.59 -3.65 8.42
N LYS A 223 -9.86 -4.03 8.50
CA LYS A 223 -10.29 -5.39 8.17
C LYS A 223 -11.00 -5.51 6.81
N THR A 224 -11.39 -4.39 6.19
CA THR A 224 -12.13 -4.32 4.93
C THR A 224 -11.26 -3.93 3.72
N ASP A 225 -10.00 -4.33 3.74
CA ASP A 225 -8.93 -3.96 2.81
C ASP A 225 -8.54 -5.08 1.83
N ALA A 226 -9.43 -6.05 1.60
CA ALA A 226 -9.13 -7.19 0.73
C ALA A 226 -9.11 -6.83 -0.77
N PHE A 227 -9.93 -5.86 -1.20
CA PHE A 227 -10.05 -5.50 -2.61
C PHE A 227 -9.96 -3.98 -2.83
N PRO A 228 -9.12 -3.50 -3.78
CA PRO A 228 -8.19 -4.25 -4.60
C PRO A 228 -6.95 -4.72 -3.80
N SER A 229 -6.19 -5.68 -4.33
CA SER A 229 -5.00 -6.19 -3.62
C SER A 229 -3.83 -5.17 -3.62
N GLY A 230 -3.74 -4.36 -2.57
CA GLY A 230 -2.65 -3.39 -2.40
C GLY A 230 -1.26 -4.01 -2.36
N HIS A 231 -1.13 -5.17 -1.70
CA HIS A 231 0.10 -5.95 -1.66
C HIS A 231 0.58 -6.31 -3.06
N THR A 232 -0.34 -6.79 -3.92
CA THR A 232 -0.02 -7.12 -5.31
C THR A 232 0.32 -5.86 -6.11
N MET A 233 -0.52 -4.83 -6.06
CA MET A 233 -0.34 -3.59 -6.83
C MET A 233 1.01 -2.94 -6.56
N VAL A 234 1.34 -2.75 -5.28
CA VAL A 234 2.59 -2.09 -4.88
C VAL A 234 3.79 -2.97 -5.14
N THR A 235 3.70 -4.30 -4.93
CA THR A 235 4.78 -5.23 -5.28
C THR A 235 5.10 -5.15 -6.77
N LEU A 236 4.09 -5.18 -7.63
CA LEU A 236 4.27 -5.04 -9.08
C LEU A 236 4.87 -3.68 -9.46
N ALA A 237 4.44 -2.59 -8.83
CA ALA A 237 5.01 -1.26 -9.05
C ALA A 237 6.49 -1.21 -8.64
N VAL A 238 6.86 -1.81 -7.51
CA VAL A 238 8.24 -1.91 -7.03
C VAL A 238 9.08 -2.75 -8.00
N LEU A 239 8.62 -3.94 -8.39
CA LEU A 239 9.32 -4.81 -9.32
C LEU A 239 9.53 -4.14 -10.69
N TYR A 240 8.50 -3.45 -11.20
CA TYR A 240 8.60 -2.67 -12.43
C TYR A 240 9.67 -1.58 -12.34
N CYS A 241 9.67 -0.80 -11.25
CA CYS A 241 10.66 0.25 -11.04
C CYS A 241 12.07 -0.31 -10.85
N ALA A 242 12.21 -1.38 -10.06
CA ALA A 242 13.48 -2.07 -9.83
C ALA A 242 14.06 -2.59 -11.14
N ARG A 243 13.26 -3.25 -11.98
CA ARG A 243 13.70 -3.76 -13.29
C ARG A 243 14.26 -2.66 -14.19
N ARG A 244 13.67 -1.46 -14.13
CA ARG A 244 14.02 -0.33 -15.01
C ARG A 244 15.17 0.51 -14.49
N ARG A 245 15.37 0.57 -13.18
CA ARG A 245 16.32 1.50 -12.53
C ARG A 245 17.46 0.79 -11.80
N THR A 246 17.20 -0.39 -11.24
CA THR A 246 18.15 -1.17 -10.45
C THR A 246 18.10 -2.67 -10.83
N PRO A 247 18.45 -3.06 -12.07
CA PRO A 247 18.26 -4.45 -12.54
C PRO A 247 18.90 -5.53 -11.65
N ARG A 248 20.04 -5.21 -11.01
CA ARG A 248 20.70 -6.12 -10.04
C ARG A 248 19.83 -6.38 -8.81
N LEU A 249 19.15 -5.35 -8.30
CA LEU A 249 18.20 -5.52 -7.20
C LEU A 249 17.00 -6.34 -7.68
N TYR A 250 16.47 -6.05 -8.87
CA TYR A 250 15.36 -6.82 -9.43
C TYR A 250 15.65 -8.32 -9.54
N THR A 251 16.85 -8.72 -9.95
CA THR A 251 17.24 -10.14 -10.00
C THR A 251 17.38 -10.77 -8.61
N ALA A 252 17.60 -9.97 -7.57
CA ALA A 252 17.76 -10.43 -6.19
C ALA A 252 16.46 -10.43 -5.38
N LEU A 253 15.40 -9.81 -5.89
CA LEU A 253 14.04 -9.80 -5.34
C LEU A 253 13.23 -10.98 -5.89
#